data_AF-A0ABD3QZD2-F1
#
_entry.id   AF-A0ABD3QZD2-F1
#
_cell.length_a   1.000
_cell.length_b   1.000
_cell.length_c   1.000
_cell.angle_alpha   90.00
_cell.angle_beta   90.00
_cell.angle_gamma   90.00
#
_symmetry.space_group_name_H-M   'P 1'
#
loop_
_entity.id
_entity.type
_entity.pdbx_description
1 polymer ?
#
loop_
_entity_poly.entity_id
_entity_poly.type
_entity_poly.pdbx_seq_one_letter_code
_entity_poly.pdbx_strand_id
1 'polypeptide(L)'
;MSPFSLRSYLVVNNIALAFLTIGRLADVPSVSAFSFPTIASRRSAITQIVSTSSALVVGTHNKQPALAKPPFAPVDALLPATRVKLTIDNAVSIATNLATETNAEHKQLMLHNLETLLLTPQNYNRGTTPMKIPPRPAQSYLQAYTEYRNTISPLEKPGAMLVQRGEIDAWKRLKREEATRESADEVRAALNYYTSNLNYDAERFVLTATKEERSKLIREDRIPDVKTVIASDLGVRYLLRNEVLTVWDDAKAELRYLMRQSLEDVDGRELLELLVKAQNECQKWFDLIDKKDTLAAMDIVRNEN
;
A
#
# COMPACT_ATOMS: atom_id res chain seq x y z
N MET A 1 -6.53 41.73 -10.54
CA MET A 1 -7.03 41.08 -9.31
C MET A 1 -7.58 39.71 -9.69
N SER A 2 -6.80 38.66 -9.46
CA SER A 2 -7.18 37.27 -9.74
C SER A 2 -7.95 36.67 -8.56
N PRO A 3 -9.05 35.92 -8.77
CA PRO A 3 -9.76 35.27 -7.68
C PRO A 3 -9.00 34.02 -7.23
N PHE A 4 -8.60 34.00 -5.97
CA PHE A 4 -8.09 32.81 -5.29
C PHE A 4 -9.22 31.78 -5.16
N SER A 5 -9.17 30.72 -5.96
CA SER A 5 -10.03 29.54 -5.82
C SER A 5 -9.48 28.64 -4.71
N LEU A 6 -10.07 28.70 -3.52
CA LEU A 6 -9.87 27.71 -2.46
C LEU A 6 -10.40 26.35 -2.92
N ARG A 7 -9.52 25.49 -3.47
CA ARG A 7 -9.82 24.07 -3.68
C ARG A 7 -9.65 23.34 -2.35
N SER A 8 -10.73 22.76 -1.85
CA SER A 8 -10.73 21.94 -0.64
C SER A 8 -10.15 20.56 -0.95
N TYR A 9 -8.90 20.30 -0.56
CA TYR A 9 -8.33 18.95 -0.60
C TYR A 9 -8.71 18.20 0.68
N LEU A 10 -9.19 16.97 0.54
CA LEU A 10 -9.46 16.09 1.68
C LEU A 10 -8.15 15.40 2.07
N VAL A 11 -7.42 15.98 3.02
CA VAL A 11 -6.35 15.28 3.74
C VAL A 11 -7.01 14.29 4.69
N VAL A 12 -7.41 13.14 4.15
CA VAL A 12 -7.96 12.05 4.96
C VAL A 12 -6.77 11.43 5.69
N ASN A 13 -6.89 11.28 7.01
CA ASN A 13 -5.97 10.45 7.77
C ASN A 13 -6.23 8.97 7.41
N ASN A 14 -5.61 8.55 6.31
CA ASN A 14 -5.92 7.40 5.47
C ASN A 14 -5.91 6.03 6.17
N ILE A 15 -5.21 5.94 7.30
CA ILE A 15 -5.12 4.70 8.08
C ILE A 15 -6.47 4.31 8.72
N ALA A 16 -7.31 5.27 9.13
CA ALA A 16 -8.56 4.92 9.84
C ALA A 16 -9.57 4.14 8.97
N LEU A 17 -9.67 4.50 7.69
CA LEU A 17 -10.71 3.97 6.79
C LEU A 17 -10.42 2.54 6.33
N ALA A 18 -9.18 2.24 5.96
CA ALA A 18 -8.79 0.92 5.48
C ALA A 18 -8.85 -0.15 6.60
N PHE A 19 -8.46 0.20 7.83
CA PHE A 19 -8.41 -0.76 8.94
C PHE A 19 -9.79 -1.11 9.52
N LEU A 20 -10.77 -0.20 9.49
CA LEU A 20 -12.15 -0.51 9.91
C LEU A 20 -12.86 -1.46 8.93
N THR A 21 -12.51 -1.43 7.65
CA THR A 21 -13.05 -2.37 6.65
C THR A 21 -12.41 -3.75 6.75
N ILE A 22 -11.11 -3.84 7.06
CA ILE A 22 -10.39 -5.12 7.23
C ILE A 22 -10.74 -5.79 8.57
N GLY A 23 -10.92 -5.02 9.65
CA GLY A 23 -11.27 -5.58 10.97
C GLY A 23 -12.66 -6.23 11.04
N ARG A 24 -13.62 -5.81 10.20
CA ARG A 24 -14.96 -6.43 10.14
C ARG A 24 -15.01 -7.80 9.46
N LEU A 25 -13.93 -8.27 8.84
CA LEU A 25 -13.85 -9.60 8.23
C LEU A 25 -13.28 -10.67 9.19
N ALA A 26 -12.82 -10.29 10.38
CA ALA A 26 -12.19 -11.21 11.33
C ALA A 26 -13.13 -11.74 12.43
N ASP A 27 -14.32 -11.16 12.61
CA ASP A 27 -15.30 -11.59 13.62
C ASP A 27 -16.57 -12.14 12.96
N VAL A 28 -16.52 -13.41 12.54
CA VAL A 28 -17.70 -14.22 12.27
C VAL A 28 -17.61 -15.47 13.15
N PRO A 29 -18.62 -15.75 14.00
CA PRO A 29 -18.61 -16.93 14.85
C PRO A 29 -18.64 -18.22 14.02
N SER A 30 -17.92 -19.23 14.49
CA SER A 30 -17.82 -20.55 13.87
C SER A 30 -19.21 -21.19 13.71
N VAL A 31 -19.71 -21.26 12.49
CA VAL A 31 -20.78 -22.18 12.12
C VAL A 31 -20.23 -23.10 11.05
N SER A 32 -20.24 -24.39 11.37
CA SER A 32 -19.81 -25.50 10.55
C SER A 32 -20.62 -25.62 9.26
N ALA A 33 -19.95 -26.15 8.22
CA ALA A 33 -20.50 -26.64 6.95
C ALA A 33 -20.99 -25.58 5.95
N PHE A 34 -20.05 -24.86 5.33
CA PHE A 34 -20.16 -24.48 3.92
C PHE A 34 -18.83 -24.73 3.22
N SER A 35 -18.85 -25.53 2.16
CA SER A 35 -17.71 -25.73 1.26
C SER A 35 -17.42 -24.40 0.56
N PHE A 36 -16.31 -23.76 0.93
CA PHE A 36 -15.80 -22.58 0.25
C PHE A 36 -14.97 -23.01 -0.97
N PRO A 37 -15.12 -22.34 -2.12
CA PRO A 37 -14.23 -22.56 -3.26
C PRO A 37 -12.81 -22.11 -2.90
N THR A 38 -11.86 -22.93 -3.34
CA THR A 38 -10.42 -22.86 -3.06
C THR A 38 -9.82 -21.48 -3.38
N ILE A 39 -8.85 -21.06 -2.56
CA ILE A 39 -8.09 -19.79 -2.59
C ILE A 39 -7.53 -19.44 -3.99
N ALA A 40 -7.37 -20.42 -4.88
CA ALA A 40 -6.99 -20.22 -6.28
C ALA A 40 -7.98 -19.32 -7.06
N SER A 41 -9.28 -19.31 -6.72
CA SER A 41 -10.30 -18.59 -7.48
C SER A 41 -10.29 -17.07 -7.28
N ARG A 42 -9.67 -16.55 -6.20
CA ARG A 42 -9.57 -15.09 -5.97
C ARG A 42 -8.37 -14.44 -6.65
N ARG A 43 -7.33 -15.22 -6.96
CA ARG A 43 -6.11 -14.74 -7.64
C ARG A 43 -6.34 -14.35 -9.10
N SER A 44 -7.28 -15.01 -9.79
CA SER A 44 -7.59 -14.72 -11.19
C SER A 44 -8.37 -13.42 -11.42
N ALA A 45 -9.11 -12.93 -10.42
CA ALA A 45 -9.93 -11.72 -10.56
C ALA A 45 -9.10 -10.43 -10.48
N ILE A 46 -8.00 -10.43 -9.71
CA ILE A 46 -7.17 -9.23 -9.50
C ILE A 46 -6.26 -8.97 -10.71
N THR A 47 -5.76 -10.01 -11.38
CA THR A 47 -4.89 -9.87 -12.56
C THR A 47 -5.61 -9.27 -13.78
N GLN A 48 -6.94 -9.44 -13.89
CA GLN A 48 -7.72 -8.81 -14.98
C GLN A 48 -8.07 -7.34 -14.72
N ILE A 49 -7.97 -6.85 -13.49
CA ILE A 49 -8.34 -5.46 -13.14
C ILE A 49 -7.21 -4.47 -13.53
N VAL A 50 -5.97 -4.93 -13.64
CA VAL A 50 -4.80 -4.04 -13.87
C VAL A 50 -4.63 -3.60 -15.33
N SER A 51 -5.32 -4.23 -16.30
CA SER A 51 -4.99 -4.02 -17.74
C SER A 51 -5.88 -3.03 -18.52
N THR A 52 -6.99 -2.52 -17.99
CA THR A 52 -7.84 -1.56 -18.73
C THR A 52 -8.48 -0.49 -17.85
N SER A 53 -7.67 0.39 -17.26
CA SER A 53 -8.16 1.59 -16.56
C SER A 53 -8.61 2.66 -17.57
N SER A 54 -9.81 2.51 -18.12
CA SER A 54 -10.50 3.61 -18.83
C SER A 54 -11.13 4.55 -17.80
N ALA A 55 -10.45 5.66 -17.51
CA ALA A 55 -10.93 6.72 -16.63
C ALA A 55 -12.22 7.33 -17.20
N LEU A 56 -13.33 7.30 -16.44
CA LEU A 56 -14.52 8.06 -16.77
C LEU A 56 -14.94 8.91 -15.58
N VAL A 57 -15.45 10.07 -15.95
CA VAL A 57 -15.84 11.19 -15.12
C VAL A 57 -17.24 10.98 -14.54
N VAL A 58 -17.40 11.15 -13.24
CA VAL A 58 -18.71 11.30 -12.61
C VAL A 58 -18.96 12.79 -12.39
N GLY A 59 -19.88 13.37 -13.17
CA GLY A 59 -20.32 14.75 -13.01
C GLY A 59 -21.49 14.84 -12.05
N THR A 60 -21.38 15.68 -11.03
CA THR A 60 -22.55 16.13 -10.25
C THR A 60 -23.30 17.20 -11.05
N HIS A 61 -24.62 17.28 -10.82
CA HIS A 61 -25.59 18.10 -11.57
C HIS A 61 -25.00 19.44 -12.06
N ASN A 62 -24.96 19.61 -13.39
CA ASN A 62 -24.70 20.85 -14.13
C ASN A 62 -23.24 21.26 -14.47
N LYS A 63 -22.25 20.35 -14.49
CA LYS A 63 -20.88 20.69 -14.95
C LYS A 63 -20.33 19.65 -15.93
N GLN A 64 -19.58 20.15 -16.93
CA GLN A 64 -18.81 19.37 -17.91
C GLN A 64 -18.11 18.15 -17.31
N PRO A 65 -17.79 17.11 -18.11
CA PRO A 65 -17.04 15.96 -17.62
C PRO A 65 -15.64 16.38 -17.10
N ALA A 66 -15.56 16.69 -15.81
CA ALA A 66 -14.38 16.73 -14.97
C ALA A 66 -13.56 15.42 -14.99
N LEU A 67 -12.49 15.38 -15.79
CA LEU A 67 -11.52 14.28 -15.87
C LEU A 67 -11.24 13.68 -14.46
N ALA A 68 -11.51 12.38 -14.29
CA ALA A 68 -11.27 11.69 -13.04
C ALA A 68 -9.77 11.74 -12.72
N LYS A 69 -9.41 12.18 -11.51
CA LYS A 69 -8.02 12.38 -11.12
C LYS A 69 -7.56 11.20 -10.26
N PRO A 70 -6.49 10.48 -10.62
CA PRO A 70 -5.92 9.46 -9.76
C PRO A 70 -5.42 10.07 -8.45
N PRO A 71 -5.33 9.29 -7.36
CA PRO A 71 -4.71 9.77 -6.13
C PRO A 71 -3.26 10.17 -6.42
N PHE A 72 -2.82 11.27 -5.82
CA PHE A 72 -1.50 11.84 -6.09
C PHE A 72 -0.78 12.21 -4.80
N ALA A 73 0.53 12.10 -4.80
CA ALA A 73 1.41 12.59 -3.75
C ALA A 73 2.60 13.32 -4.39
N PRO A 74 3.32 14.18 -3.65
CA PRO A 74 4.57 14.76 -4.14
C PRO A 74 5.58 13.67 -4.50
N VAL A 75 6.37 13.89 -5.56
CA VAL A 75 7.42 12.95 -6.01
C VAL A 75 8.41 12.66 -4.88
N ASP A 76 8.70 13.65 -4.03
CA ASP A 76 9.58 13.49 -2.86
C ASP A 76 9.08 12.40 -1.88
N ALA A 77 7.76 12.19 -1.80
CA ALA A 77 7.17 11.13 -0.98
C ALA A 77 7.39 9.72 -1.55
N LEU A 78 7.79 9.61 -2.82
CA LEU A 78 8.06 8.34 -3.49
C LEU A 78 9.53 7.91 -3.37
N LEU A 79 10.43 8.82 -2.97
CA LEU A 79 11.87 8.55 -2.93
C LEU A 79 12.24 7.35 -2.04
N PRO A 80 11.68 7.17 -0.82
CA PRO A 80 12.01 6.00 0.00
C PRO A 80 11.64 4.67 -0.65
N ALA A 81 10.42 4.57 -1.19
CA ALA A 81 9.95 3.38 -1.91
C ALA A 81 10.80 3.11 -3.16
N THR A 82 11.27 4.16 -3.82
CA THR A 82 12.12 4.07 -5.01
C THR A 82 13.50 3.50 -4.66
N ARG A 83 14.07 3.91 -3.52
CA ARG A 83 15.31 3.32 -2.99
C ARG A 83 15.15 1.83 -2.71
N VAL A 84 14.05 1.43 -2.07
CA VAL A 84 13.71 0.00 -1.87
C VAL A 84 13.69 -0.73 -3.20
N LYS A 85 12.99 -0.18 -4.20
CA LYS A 85 12.90 -0.81 -5.52
C LYS A 85 14.28 -0.99 -6.18
N LEU A 86 15.13 0.04 -6.16
CA LEU A 86 16.47 -0.06 -6.72
C LEU A 86 17.35 -1.05 -5.95
N THR A 87 17.21 -1.14 -4.61
CA THR A 87 17.89 -2.17 -3.83
C THR A 87 17.46 -3.58 -4.23
N ILE A 88 16.15 -3.82 -4.41
CA ILE A 88 15.63 -5.10 -4.90
C ILE A 88 16.18 -5.40 -6.31
N ASP A 89 16.13 -4.43 -7.22
CA ASP A 89 16.62 -4.59 -8.60
C ASP A 89 18.14 -4.93 -8.62
N ASN A 90 18.94 -4.26 -7.78
CA ASN A 90 20.37 -4.55 -7.63
C ASN A 90 20.61 -5.93 -7.04
N ALA A 91 19.82 -6.34 -6.03
CA ALA A 91 19.91 -7.66 -5.43
C ALA A 91 19.60 -8.77 -6.44
N VAL A 92 18.57 -8.60 -7.28
CA VAL A 92 18.26 -9.53 -8.38
C VAL A 92 19.45 -9.64 -9.35
N SER A 93 20.07 -8.52 -9.71
CA SER A 93 21.23 -8.52 -10.59
C SER A 93 22.41 -9.31 -10.00
N ILE A 94 22.69 -9.16 -8.70
CA ILE A 94 23.78 -9.88 -8.03
C ILE A 94 23.42 -11.37 -7.89
N ALA A 95 22.20 -11.70 -7.50
CA ALA A 95 21.74 -13.08 -7.35
C ALA A 95 21.72 -13.84 -8.69
N THR A 96 21.43 -13.14 -9.80
CA THR A 96 21.52 -13.70 -11.15
C THR A 96 22.94 -14.16 -11.46
N ASN A 97 23.92 -13.31 -11.14
CA ASN A 97 25.33 -13.65 -11.32
C ASN A 97 25.75 -14.80 -10.38
N LEU A 98 25.34 -14.74 -9.11
CA LEU A 98 25.63 -15.77 -8.10
C LEU A 98 25.16 -17.16 -8.52
N ALA A 99 23.97 -17.26 -9.11
CA ALA A 99 23.39 -18.55 -9.57
C ALA A 99 24.18 -19.20 -10.72
N THR A 100 25.02 -18.44 -11.41
CA THR A 100 25.84 -18.92 -12.54
C THR A 100 27.34 -18.97 -12.24
N GLU A 101 27.78 -18.34 -11.15
CA GLU A 101 29.19 -18.23 -10.80
C GLU A 101 29.74 -19.58 -10.31
N THR A 102 30.97 -19.88 -10.71
CA THR A 102 31.68 -21.12 -10.34
C THR A 102 32.85 -20.85 -9.41
N ASN A 103 33.42 -19.63 -9.45
CA ASN A 103 34.53 -19.25 -8.61
C ASN A 103 34.08 -18.97 -7.17
N ALA A 104 34.63 -19.70 -6.20
CA ALA A 104 34.29 -19.59 -4.78
C ALA A 104 34.57 -18.18 -4.19
N GLU A 105 35.66 -17.53 -4.58
CA GLU A 105 36.00 -16.18 -4.10
C GLU A 105 34.97 -15.14 -4.58
N HIS A 106 34.56 -15.24 -5.85
CA HIS A 106 33.52 -14.38 -6.41
C HIS A 106 32.16 -14.64 -5.77
N LYS A 107 31.78 -15.92 -5.54
CA LYS A 107 30.56 -16.26 -4.80
C LYS A 107 30.55 -15.62 -3.41
N GLN A 108 31.67 -15.70 -2.68
CA GLN A 108 31.79 -15.11 -1.36
C GLN A 108 31.63 -13.58 -1.41
N LEU A 109 32.24 -12.91 -2.38
CA LEU A 109 32.07 -11.46 -2.58
C LEU A 109 30.61 -11.10 -2.90
N MET A 110 29.94 -11.86 -3.77
CA MET A 110 28.54 -11.64 -4.12
C MET A 110 27.61 -11.83 -2.91
N LEU A 111 27.83 -12.88 -2.10
CA LEU A 111 27.09 -13.11 -0.86
C LEU A 111 27.28 -11.96 0.13
N HIS A 112 28.50 -11.42 0.26
CA HIS A 112 28.76 -10.27 1.11
C HIS A 112 28.08 -8.98 0.62
N ASN A 113 28.07 -8.76 -0.71
CA ASN A 113 27.33 -7.64 -1.30
C ASN A 113 25.83 -7.78 -1.06
N LEU A 114 25.28 -8.99 -1.18
CA LEU A 114 23.88 -9.28 -0.87
C LEU A 114 23.58 -9.09 0.62
N GLU A 115 24.46 -9.52 1.52
CA GLU A 115 24.34 -9.26 2.97
C GLU A 115 24.27 -7.75 3.25
N THR A 116 25.14 -6.98 2.62
CA THR A 116 25.16 -5.53 2.74
C THR A 116 23.84 -4.90 2.27
N LEU A 117 23.23 -5.41 1.20
CA LEU A 117 21.96 -4.87 0.68
C LEU A 117 20.71 -5.33 1.44
N LEU A 118 20.66 -6.60 1.86
CA LEU A 118 19.44 -7.24 2.39
C LEU A 118 19.37 -7.23 3.91
N LEU A 119 20.52 -7.42 4.57
CA LEU A 119 20.58 -7.69 6.01
C LEU A 119 21.02 -6.45 6.82
N THR A 120 21.76 -5.54 6.19
CA THR A 120 22.19 -4.29 6.82
C THR A 120 21.13 -3.19 6.65
N PRO A 121 20.84 -2.38 7.68
CA PRO A 121 19.94 -1.22 7.58
C PRO A 121 20.37 -0.25 6.46
N GLN A 122 19.44 0.09 5.57
CA GLN A 122 19.70 0.94 4.39
C GLN A 122 19.28 2.39 4.63
N ASN A 123 18.49 2.67 5.67
CA ASN A 123 17.95 4.01 5.97
C ASN A 123 17.19 4.61 4.77
N TYR A 124 16.26 3.85 4.17
CA TYR A 124 15.50 4.29 2.99
C TYR A 124 14.77 5.63 3.16
N ASN A 125 14.40 5.97 4.40
CA ASN A 125 13.73 7.22 4.75
C ASN A 125 14.68 8.42 4.90
N ARG A 126 15.96 8.30 4.52
CA ARG A 126 16.91 9.42 4.56
C ARG A 126 16.35 10.65 3.82
N GLY A 127 16.52 11.82 4.43
CA GLY A 127 16.05 13.10 3.90
C GLY A 127 14.54 13.33 3.97
N THR A 128 13.75 12.38 4.49
CA THR A 128 12.30 12.57 4.65
C THR A 128 11.94 13.18 6.00
N THR A 129 10.91 14.02 6.03
CA THR A 129 10.36 14.50 7.30
C THR A 129 9.57 13.38 7.96
N PRO A 130 9.90 12.97 9.20
CA PRO A 130 9.14 11.95 9.92
C PRO A 130 7.68 12.34 9.97
N MET A 131 6.82 11.41 9.58
CA MET A 131 5.40 11.65 9.55
C MET A 131 4.87 11.69 10.98
N LYS A 132 4.32 12.83 11.38
CA LYS A 132 3.68 12.94 12.69
C LYS A 132 2.32 12.27 12.61
N ILE A 133 2.19 11.15 13.32
CA ILE A 133 0.89 10.51 13.52
C ILE A 133 -0.02 11.55 14.18
N PRO A 134 -1.18 11.87 13.59
CA PRO A 134 -2.12 12.80 14.20
C PRO A 134 -2.55 12.26 15.58
N PRO A 135 -2.69 13.12 16.59
CA PRO A 135 -3.14 12.68 17.92
C PRO A 135 -4.62 12.26 17.93
N ARG A 136 -5.38 12.57 16.87
CA ARG A 136 -6.83 12.35 16.78
C ARG A 136 -7.22 11.81 15.40
N PRO A 137 -8.34 11.06 15.31
CA PRO A 137 -8.96 10.71 14.03
C PRO A 137 -9.30 11.95 13.20
N ALA A 138 -9.58 11.74 11.91
CA ALA A 138 -10.00 12.81 11.02
C ALA A 138 -11.26 13.54 11.57
N GLN A 139 -11.30 14.86 11.42
CA GLN A 139 -12.40 15.67 11.94
C GLN A 139 -13.75 15.28 11.32
N SER A 140 -13.76 14.96 10.02
CA SER A 140 -14.94 14.48 9.30
C SER A 140 -15.50 13.18 9.87
N TYR A 141 -14.64 12.27 10.33
CA TYR A 141 -15.06 11.05 11.01
C TYR A 141 -15.73 11.37 12.35
N LEU A 142 -15.14 12.26 13.15
CA LEU A 142 -15.74 12.69 14.43
C LEU A 142 -17.06 13.46 14.25
N GLN A 143 -17.18 14.23 13.16
CA GLN A 143 -18.41 14.91 12.76
C GLN A 143 -19.52 13.92 12.41
N ALA A 144 -19.22 12.85 11.67
CA ALA A 144 -20.21 11.81 11.34
C ALA A 144 -20.83 11.16 12.59
N TYR A 145 -20.05 10.89 13.65
CA TYR A 145 -20.63 10.43 14.94
C TYR A 145 -21.48 11.49 15.61
N THR A 146 -21.13 12.76 15.45
CA THR A 146 -21.88 13.85 16.05
C THR A 146 -23.22 14.04 15.34
N GLU A 147 -23.22 13.97 14.01
CA GLU A 147 -24.44 13.96 13.19
C GLU A 147 -25.33 12.77 13.53
N TYR A 148 -24.78 11.55 13.59
CA TYR A 148 -25.53 10.36 13.99
C TYR A 148 -26.11 10.47 15.42
N ARG A 149 -25.35 11.03 16.36
CA ARG A 149 -25.84 11.27 17.73
C ARG A 149 -26.97 12.30 17.80
N ASN A 150 -27.07 13.19 16.82
CA ASN A 150 -28.13 14.18 16.75
C ASN A 150 -29.42 13.59 16.16
N THR A 151 -29.34 12.49 15.38
CA THR A 151 -30.50 11.82 14.79
C THR A 151 -31.15 10.78 15.69
N ILE A 152 -30.40 10.21 16.64
CA ILE A 152 -30.91 9.17 17.56
C ILE A 152 -31.62 9.74 18.78
N SER A 153 -32.45 8.90 19.43
CA SER A 153 -33.20 9.31 20.61
C SER A 153 -32.27 9.64 21.79
N PRO A 154 -32.65 10.56 22.72
CA PRO A 154 -31.82 10.89 23.88
C PRO A 154 -31.41 9.69 24.74
N LEU A 155 -32.23 8.64 24.78
CA LEU A 155 -31.97 7.43 25.55
C LEU A 155 -30.88 6.54 24.91
N GLU A 156 -30.71 6.61 23.59
CA GLU A 156 -29.69 5.85 22.84
C GLU A 156 -28.33 6.56 22.78
N LYS A 157 -28.29 7.88 23.05
CA LYS A 157 -27.06 8.69 23.03
C LYS A 157 -25.93 8.16 23.91
N PRO A 158 -26.17 7.68 25.15
CA PRO A 158 -25.11 7.10 25.97
C PRO A 158 -24.47 5.87 25.33
N GLY A 159 -25.28 4.98 24.73
CA GLY A 159 -24.80 3.81 24.02
C GLY A 159 -23.95 4.16 22.81
N ALA A 160 -24.41 5.10 21.97
CA ALA A 160 -23.65 5.57 20.82
C ALA A 160 -22.32 6.23 21.20
N MET A 161 -22.26 6.90 22.35
CA MET A 161 -21.02 7.50 22.86
C MET A 161 -20.01 6.44 23.34
N LEU A 162 -20.46 5.34 23.93
CA LEU A 162 -19.60 4.21 24.30
C LEU A 162 -18.99 3.55 23.06
N VAL A 163 -19.80 3.33 22.02
CA VAL A 163 -19.32 2.80 20.73
C VAL A 163 -18.26 3.72 20.13
N GLN A 164 -18.52 5.04 20.07
CA GLN A 164 -17.55 6.02 19.57
C GLN A 164 -16.22 5.98 20.35
N ARG A 165 -16.27 5.89 21.69
CA ARG A 165 -15.05 5.79 22.51
C ARG A 165 -14.28 4.50 22.22
N GLY A 166 -14.98 3.37 22.16
CA GLY A 166 -14.38 2.07 21.81
C GLY A 166 -13.69 2.10 20.45
N GLU A 167 -14.31 2.70 19.44
CA GLU A 167 -13.72 2.83 18.10
C GLU A 167 -12.50 3.77 18.09
N ILE A 168 -12.55 4.89 18.81
CA ILE A 168 -11.39 5.80 18.94
C ILE A 168 -10.21 5.09 19.61
N ASP A 169 -10.46 4.30 20.64
CA ASP A 169 -9.40 3.59 21.35
C ASP A 169 -8.84 2.42 20.51
N ALA A 170 -9.69 1.71 19.78
CA ALA A 170 -9.26 0.72 18.79
C ALA A 170 -8.38 1.37 17.71
N TRP A 171 -8.80 2.53 17.17
CA TRP A 171 -8.01 3.29 16.21
C TRP A 171 -6.63 3.68 16.78
N LYS A 172 -6.57 4.20 18.02
CA LYS A 172 -5.30 4.55 18.68
C LYS A 172 -4.40 3.33 18.84
N ARG A 173 -4.95 2.18 19.25
CA ARG A 173 -4.20 0.93 19.41
C ARG A 173 -3.58 0.50 18.08
N LEU A 174 -4.39 0.44 17.03
CA LEU A 174 -3.92 0.07 15.68
C LEU A 174 -2.85 1.03 15.16
N LYS A 175 -3.00 2.33 15.42
CA LYS A 175 -1.98 3.33 15.07
C LYS A 175 -0.64 3.11 15.77
N ARG A 176 -0.66 2.73 17.05
CA ARG A 176 0.57 2.41 17.78
C ARG A 176 1.19 1.12 17.27
N GLU A 177 0.37 0.10 17.00
CA GLU A 177 0.85 -1.16 16.44
C GLU A 177 1.50 -0.96 15.06
N GLU A 178 0.89 -0.17 14.18
CA GLU A 178 1.48 0.16 12.88
C GLU A 178 2.79 0.95 13.05
N ALA A 179 2.82 1.94 13.95
CA ALA A 179 4.05 2.69 14.24
C ALA A 179 5.18 1.78 14.74
N THR A 180 4.88 0.82 15.60
CA THR A 180 5.85 -0.17 16.06
C THR A 180 6.35 -1.02 14.89
N ARG A 181 5.45 -1.48 14.01
CA ARG A 181 5.83 -2.27 12.82
C ARG A 181 6.62 -1.49 11.78
N GLU A 182 6.34 -0.20 11.62
CA GLU A 182 7.13 0.70 10.77
C GLU A 182 8.52 0.94 11.37
N SER A 183 8.61 1.12 12.69
CA SER A 183 9.91 1.29 13.35
C SER A 183 10.79 0.04 13.30
N ALA A 184 10.18 -1.15 13.20
CA ALA A 184 10.89 -2.42 13.13
C ALA A 184 11.37 -2.77 11.71
N ASP A 185 10.82 -2.14 10.66
CA ASP A 185 11.01 -2.53 9.28
C ASP A 185 11.08 -1.33 8.34
N GLU A 186 12.28 -1.03 7.88
CA GLU A 186 12.55 0.11 7.01
C GLU A 186 11.84 0.02 5.66
N VAL A 187 11.64 -1.19 5.12
CA VAL A 187 10.94 -1.38 3.84
C VAL A 187 9.47 -1.05 4.01
N ARG A 188 8.87 -1.50 5.12
CA ARG A 188 7.49 -1.14 5.48
C ARG A 188 7.36 0.37 5.63
N ALA A 189 8.27 0.99 6.37
CA ALA A 189 8.27 2.44 6.59
C ALA A 189 8.40 3.22 5.27
N ALA A 190 9.27 2.78 4.37
CA ALA A 190 9.50 3.42 3.07
C ALA A 190 8.26 3.37 2.15
N LEU A 191 7.61 2.22 2.04
CA LEU A 191 6.37 2.07 1.27
C LEU A 191 5.19 2.82 1.92
N ASN A 192 5.13 2.83 3.26
CA ASN A 192 4.10 3.54 4.00
C ASN A 192 4.23 5.06 3.90
N TYR A 193 5.45 5.57 3.72
CA TYR A 193 5.69 6.99 3.57
C TYR A 193 4.90 7.56 2.39
N TYR A 194 4.94 6.92 1.23
CA TYR A 194 4.17 7.34 0.06
C TYR A 194 2.66 7.21 0.30
N THR A 195 2.19 6.04 0.75
CA THR A 195 0.73 5.79 0.92
C THR A 195 0.05 6.74 1.89
N SER A 196 0.77 7.20 2.90
CA SER A 196 0.23 8.15 3.87
C SER A 196 0.22 9.60 3.38
N ASN A 197 1.02 9.93 2.37
CA ASN A 197 1.04 11.23 1.71
C ASN A 197 0.11 11.31 0.48
N LEU A 198 -0.65 10.23 0.21
CA LEU A 198 -1.65 10.22 -0.86
C LEU A 198 -2.78 11.20 -0.57
N ASN A 199 -3.01 12.08 -1.54
CA ASN A 199 -4.14 12.99 -1.55
C ASN A 199 -5.21 12.45 -2.50
N TYR A 200 -6.42 12.32 -1.98
CA TYR A 200 -7.61 11.96 -2.75
C TYR A 200 -8.43 13.22 -3.04
N ASP A 201 -8.89 13.34 -4.28
CA ASP A 201 -9.84 14.39 -4.65
C ASP A 201 -11.25 13.92 -4.27
N ALA A 202 -11.90 14.69 -3.40
CA ALA A 202 -13.23 14.34 -2.90
C ALA A 202 -14.33 14.47 -3.97
N GLU A 203 -14.09 15.34 -4.96
CA GLU A 203 -15.05 15.61 -6.03
C GLU A 203 -14.83 14.68 -7.23
N ARG A 204 -13.66 14.03 -7.32
CA ARG A 204 -13.24 13.26 -8.49
C ARG A 204 -12.56 11.98 -8.06
N PHE A 205 -13.19 10.85 -8.32
CA PHE A 205 -12.58 9.54 -8.11
C PHE A 205 -12.64 8.71 -9.38
N VAL A 206 -11.62 7.88 -9.57
CA VAL A 206 -11.57 6.90 -10.65
C VAL A 206 -12.16 5.60 -10.11
N LEU A 207 -13.30 5.19 -10.65
CA LEU A 207 -13.82 3.84 -10.38
C LEU A 207 -13.07 2.83 -11.27
N THR A 208 -12.23 2.01 -10.65
CA THR A 208 -11.47 0.90 -11.27
C THR A 208 -12.35 -0.32 -11.57
N ALA A 209 -13.52 -0.11 -12.16
CA ALA A 209 -14.42 -1.19 -12.59
C ALA A 209 -14.43 -1.33 -14.13
N THR A 210 -14.66 -2.56 -14.62
CA THR A 210 -14.86 -2.83 -16.05
C THR A 210 -16.08 -2.05 -16.58
N LYS A 211 -16.17 -1.86 -17.91
CA LYS A 211 -17.28 -1.09 -18.50
C LYS A 211 -18.63 -1.74 -18.21
N GLU A 212 -18.67 -3.08 -18.22
CA GLU A 212 -19.86 -3.88 -17.93
C GLU A 212 -20.31 -3.72 -16.48
N GLU A 213 -19.39 -3.89 -15.52
CA GLU A 213 -19.67 -3.70 -14.09
C GLU A 213 -20.13 -2.27 -13.80
N ARG A 214 -19.47 -1.30 -14.43
CA ARG A 214 -19.82 0.12 -14.30
C ARG A 214 -21.23 0.39 -14.79
N SER A 215 -21.61 -0.14 -15.96
CA SER A 215 -22.98 -0.01 -16.48
C SER A 215 -24.00 -0.67 -15.55
N LYS A 216 -23.66 -1.82 -14.97
CA LYS A 216 -24.51 -2.52 -14.01
C LYS A 216 -24.71 -1.69 -12.73
N LEU A 217 -23.64 -1.14 -12.15
CA LEU A 217 -23.70 -0.30 -10.94
C LEU A 217 -24.56 0.97 -11.16
N ILE A 218 -24.48 1.57 -12.35
CA ILE A 218 -25.32 2.72 -12.72
C ILE A 218 -26.79 2.32 -12.81
N ARG A 219 -27.11 1.17 -13.44
CA ARG A 219 -28.50 0.69 -13.56
C ARG A 219 -29.11 0.30 -12.22
N GLU A 220 -28.30 -0.21 -11.30
CA GLU A 220 -28.72 -0.61 -9.96
C GLU A 220 -28.70 0.55 -8.93
N ASP A 221 -28.28 1.76 -9.33
CA ASP A 221 -28.05 2.91 -8.45
C ASP A 221 -27.14 2.59 -7.24
N ARG A 222 -26.12 1.75 -7.49
CA ARG A 222 -25.15 1.27 -6.49
C ARG A 222 -23.76 1.84 -6.74
N ILE A 223 -23.68 3.10 -7.14
CA ILE A 223 -22.38 3.77 -7.34
C ILE A 223 -21.69 3.86 -5.96
N PRO A 224 -20.48 3.32 -5.81
CA PRO A 224 -19.80 3.31 -4.52
C PRO A 224 -19.47 4.73 -4.06
N ASP A 225 -19.59 4.96 -2.75
CA ASP A 225 -19.18 6.21 -2.12
C ASP A 225 -17.66 6.41 -2.25
N VAL A 226 -17.23 7.68 -2.25
CA VAL A 226 -15.82 8.08 -2.29
C VAL A 226 -15.04 7.37 -1.18
N LYS A 227 -15.63 7.25 0.01
CA LYS A 227 -15.04 6.53 1.15
C LYS A 227 -14.76 5.07 0.82
N THR A 228 -15.70 4.40 0.16
CA THR A 228 -15.54 2.99 -0.24
C THR A 228 -14.44 2.84 -1.29
N VAL A 229 -14.35 3.77 -2.24
CA VAL A 229 -13.30 3.76 -3.27
C VAL A 229 -11.91 3.99 -2.64
N ILE A 230 -11.77 4.98 -1.74
CA ILE A 230 -10.52 5.25 -1.02
C ILE A 230 -10.12 4.03 -0.17
N ALA A 231 -11.05 3.46 0.58
CA ALA A 231 -10.78 2.28 1.41
C ALA A 231 -10.33 1.08 0.54
N SER A 232 -10.95 0.89 -0.63
CA SER A 232 -10.58 -0.16 -1.56
C SER A 232 -9.17 0.05 -2.14
N ASP A 233 -8.83 1.26 -2.61
CA ASP A 233 -7.51 1.57 -3.16
C ASP A 233 -6.40 1.37 -2.12
N LEU A 234 -6.59 1.92 -0.91
CA LEU A 234 -5.66 1.73 0.21
C LEU A 234 -5.52 0.26 0.60
N GLY A 235 -6.63 -0.49 0.59
CA GLY A 235 -6.63 -1.94 0.85
C GLY A 235 -5.74 -2.69 -0.13
N VAL A 236 -5.82 -2.39 -1.43
CA VAL A 236 -4.97 -3.00 -2.46
C VAL A 236 -3.50 -2.63 -2.25
N ARG A 237 -3.19 -1.36 -1.96
CA ARG A 237 -1.81 -0.90 -1.67
C ARG A 237 -1.21 -1.63 -0.47
N TYR A 238 -1.97 -1.79 0.61
CA TYR A 238 -1.50 -2.52 1.79
C TYR A 238 -1.31 -4.02 1.54
N LEU A 239 -2.19 -4.63 0.74
CA LEU A 239 -2.04 -6.02 0.34
C LEU A 239 -0.75 -6.23 -0.46
N LEU A 240 -0.52 -5.45 -1.51
CA LEU A 240 0.69 -5.55 -2.33
C LEU A 240 1.95 -5.24 -1.53
N ARG A 241 1.92 -4.22 -0.65
CA ARG A 241 3.02 -3.93 0.28
C ARG A 241 3.34 -5.15 1.14
N ASN A 242 2.33 -5.81 1.72
CA ASN A 242 2.55 -6.97 2.56
C ASN A 242 3.14 -8.15 1.77
N GLU A 243 2.72 -8.37 0.53
CA GLU A 243 3.32 -9.38 -0.36
C GLU A 243 4.81 -9.09 -0.61
N VAL A 244 5.17 -7.83 -0.89
CA VAL A 244 6.58 -7.41 -1.01
C VAL A 244 7.36 -7.76 0.26
N LEU A 245 6.82 -7.42 1.43
CA LEU A 245 7.51 -7.64 2.72
C LEU A 245 7.69 -9.13 3.01
N THR A 246 6.66 -9.95 2.80
CA THR A 246 6.75 -11.41 3.02
C THR A 246 7.83 -12.02 2.13
N VAL A 247 7.80 -11.76 0.83
CA VAL A 247 8.78 -12.35 -0.09
C VAL A 247 10.19 -11.79 0.17
N TRP A 248 10.29 -10.52 0.56
CA TRP A 248 11.57 -9.92 0.95
C TRP A 248 12.17 -10.55 2.22
N ASP A 249 11.34 -10.85 3.22
CA ASP A 249 11.79 -11.53 4.44
C ASP A 249 12.16 -13.00 4.19
N ASP A 250 11.44 -13.69 3.29
CA ASP A 250 11.81 -15.02 2.82
C ASP A 250 13.19 -14.99 2.12
N ALA A 251 13.44 -14.01 1.25
CA ALA A 251 14.74 -13.83 0.59
C ALA A 251 15.88 -13.56 1.59
N LYS A 252 15.63 -12.77 2.65
CA LYS A 252 16.62 -12.57 3.73
C LYS A 252 16.89 -13.85 4.50
N ALA A 253 15.86 -14.65 4.77
CA ALA A 253 16.02 -15.93 5.47
C ALA A 253 16.87 -16.88 4.64
N GLU A 254 16.59 -16.97 3.34
CA GLU A 254 17.34 -17.79 2.40
C GLU A 254 18.80 -17.33 2.27
N LEU A 255 19.05 -16.03 2.15
CA LEU A 255 20.43 -15.51 2.15
C LEU A 255 21.19 -15.92 3.42
N ARG A 256 20.57 -15.81 4.60
CA ARG A 256 21.20 -16.25 5.86
C ARG A 256 21.46 -17.75 5.88
N TYR A 257 20.66 -18.55 5.19
CA TYR A 257 20.87 -19.97 5.04
C TYR A 257 22.08 -20.24 4.13
N LEU A 258 22.13 -19.64 2.94
CA LEU A 258 23.26 -19.77 2.00
C LEU A 258 24.60 -19.33 2.62
N MET A 259 24.61 -18.26 3.42
CA MET A 259 25.81 -17.79 4.11
C MET A 259 26.37 -18.78 5.16
N ARG A 260 25.58 -19.78 5.59
CA ARG A 260 26.04 -20.84 6.51
C ARG A 260 26.53 -22.09 5.80
N GLN A 261 26.29 -22.21 4.50
CA GLN A 261 26.74 -23.34 3.69
C GLN A 261 28.22 -23.22 3.32
N SER A 262 28.82 -24.35 2.94
CA SER A 262 30.12 -24.41 2.26
C SER A 262 30.04 -23.68 0.91
N LEU A 263 31.03 -22.84 0.59
CA LEU A 263 31.06 -22.07 -0.66
C LEU A 263 30.98 -22.93 -1.93
N GLU A 264 31.46 -24.17 -1.85
CA GLU A 264 31.40 -25.15 -2.95
C GLU A 264 29.97 -25.59 -3.26
N ASP A 265 29.09 -25.64 -2.24
CA ASP A 265 27.71 -26.13 -2.34
C ASP A 265 26.66 -25.01 -2.45
N VAL A 266 27.08 -23.74 -2.42
CA VAL A 266 26.16 -22.60 -2.53
C VAL A 266 25.49 -22.60 -3.92
N ASP A 267 24.19 -22.85 -3.92
CA ASP A 267 23.28 -22.68 -5.06
C ASP A 267 22.40 -21.43 -4.84
N GLY A 268 22.60 -20.40 -5.67
CA GLY A 268 21.86 -19.14 -5.58
C GLY A 268 20.47 -19.15 -6.23
N ARG A 269 20.01 -20.27 -6.80
CA ARG A 269 18.76 -20.31 -7.60
C ARG A 269 17.50 -20.01 -6.79
N GLU A 270 17.36 -20.57 -5.59
CA GLU A 270 16.19 -20.34 -4.74
C GLU A 270 16.13 -18.87 -4.28
N LEU A 271 17.29 -18.32 -3.86
CA LEU A 271 17.40 -16.89 -3.55
C LEU A 271 17.03 -16.00 -4.74
N LEU A 272 17.48 -16.35 -5.95
CA LEU A 272 17.13 -15.63 -7.18
C LEU A 272 15.62 -15.67 -7.44
N GLU A 273 14.97 -16.83 -7.30
CA GLU A 273 13.52 -16.97 -7.47
C GLU A 273 12.75 -16.06 -6.50
N LEU A 274 13.14 -16.06 -5.22
CA LEU A 274 12.54 -15.20 -4.20
C LEU A 274 12.75 -13.71 -4.51
N LEU A 275 13.95 -13.31 -4.93
CA LEU A 275 14.25 -11.92 -5.29
C LEU A 275 13.50 -11.45 -6.54
N VAL A 276 13.41 -12.28 -7.58
CA VAL A 276 12.59 -11.98 -8.78
C VAL A 276 11.12 -11.85 -8.40
N LYS A 277 10.62 -12.69 -7.50
CA LYS A 277 9.26 -12.58 -6.99
C LYS A 277 9.07 -11.26 -6.21
N ALA A 278 10.01 -10.88 -5.33
CA ALA A 278 9.97 -9.60 -4.63
C ALA A 278 9.99 -8.41 -5.60
N GLN A 279 10.82 -8.47 -6.64
CA GLN A 279 10.87 -7.47 -7.71
C GLN A 279 9.52 -7.32 -8.41
N ASN A 280 8.89 -8.44 -8.76
CA ASN A 280 7.59 -8.46 -9.43
C ASN A 280 6.47 -7.89 -8.54
N GLU A 281 6.41 -8.27 -7.26
CA GLU A 281 5.41 -7.71 -6.33
C GLU A 281 5.66 -6.21 -6.07
N CYS A 282 6.93 -5.79 -6.01
CA CYS A 282 7.29 -4.38 -5.88
C CYS A 282 6.84 -3.60 -7.12
N GLN A 283 7.06 -4.15 -8.32
CA GLN A 283 6.60 -3.53 -9.55
C GLN A 283 5.07 -3.37 -9.58
N LYS A 284 4.30 -4.38 -9.18
CA LYS A 284 2.83 -4.27 -9.08
C LYS A 284 2.39 -3.15 -8.13
N TRP A 285 3.12 -2.94 -7.03
CA TRP A 285 2.84 -1.82 -6.12
C TRP A 285 3.12 -0.47 -6.79
N PHE A 286 4.21 -0.37 -7.56
CA PHE A 286 4.55 0.83 -8.36
C PHE A 286 3.59 1.09 -9.51
N ASP A 287 2.97 0.05 -10.08
CA ASP A 287 1.97 0.19 -11.16
C ASP A 287 0.69 0.92 -10.69
N LEU A 288 0.50 1.08 -9.36
CA LEU A 288 -0.56 1.90 -8.77
C LEU A 288 -0.24 3.40 -8.74
N ILE A 289 0.88 3.81 -9.31
CA ILE A 289 1.41 5.18 -9.31
C ILE A 289 1.59 5.63 -10.76
N ASP A 290 1.43 6.93 -11.03
CA ASP A 290 1.66 7.45 -12.37
C ASP A 290 3.11 7.19 -12.81
N LYS A 291 3.26 6.60 -14.00
CA LYS A 291 4.57 6.29 -14.59
C LYS A 291 5.48 7.51 -14.63
N LYS A 292 4.94 8.71 -14.87
CA LYS A 292 5.73 9.95 -14.89
C LYS A 292 6.42 10.20 -13.55
N ASP A 293 5.69 10.04 -12.45
CA ASP A 293 6.20 10.28 -11.10
C ASP A 293 7.20 9.18 -10.70
N THR A 294 6.94 7.93 -11.10
CA THR A 294 7.89 6.83 -10.87
C THR A 294 9.22 7.02 -11.58
N LEU A 295 9.20 7.46 -12.85
CA LEU A 295 10.43 7.73 -13.61
C LEU A 295 11.20 8.92 -13.02
N ALA A 296 10.51 10.00 -12.67
CA ALA A 296 11.15 11.14 -12.04
C ALA A 296 11.81 10.77 -10.70
N ALA A 297 11.13 9.99 -9.87
CA ALA A 297 11.70 9.51 -8.60
C ALA A 297 12.92 8.59 -8.83
N MET A 298 12.85 7.68 -9.81
CA MET A 298 13.95 6.78 -10.18
C MET A 298 15.19 7.56 -10.63
N ASP A 299 15.02 8.59 -11.44
CA ASP A 299 16.13 9.42 -11.91
C ASP A 299 16.76 10.20 -10.75
N ILE A 300 15.96 10.72 -9.82
CA ILE A 300 16.46 11.39 -8.61
C ILE A 300 17.32 10.43 -7.79
N VAL A 301 16.80 9.24 -7.47
CA VAL A 301 17.52 8.29 -6.60
C VAL A 301 18.77 7.72 -7.28
N ARG A 302 18.76 7.50 -8.59
CA ARG A 302 19.95 7.06 -9.33
C ARG A 302 21.09 8.07 -9.27
N ASN A 303 20.78 9.36 -9.17
CA ASN A 303 21.77 10.43 -9.05
C ASN A 303 22.25 10.66 -7.59
N GLU A 304 21.68 9.98 -6.60
CA GLU A 304 22.14 10.05 -5.20
C GLU A 304 23.36 9.15 -4.92
N ASN A 305 23.63 8.19 -5.80
CA ASN A 305 24.70 7.20 -5.68
C ASN A 305 25.82 7.49 -6.68
#